data_AF-A0A843CNN3-F1
#
_entry.id   AF-A0A843CNN3-F1
#
_cell.length_a   1.000
_cell.length_b   1.000
_cell.length_c   1.000
_cell.angle_alpha   90.00
_cell.angle_beta   90.00
_cell.angle_gamma   90.00
#
_symmetry.space_group_name_H-M   'P 1'
#
loop_
_entity.id
_entity.type
_entity.pdbx_description
1 polymer ?
#
loop_
_entity_poly.entity_id
_entity_poly.type
_entity_poly.pdbx_seq_one_letter_code
_entity_poly.pdbx_strand_id
1 'polypeptide(L)'
;MESSPMMGPLSSADSGKILPKQLLTLVVCCLAISVIVIDFTIVINALPSIQATFTGVSVKDLEWITSLYGVVFGSFLLTWGKLGDEFGRKRILMGGIAIFVVGSVIDGLSGNLAMMLVGRIIQGFGGAMASPSTLSILSTTFTG
;
A
#
# COMPACT_ATOMS: atom_id res chain seq x y z
N MET A 1 56.68 -13.60 -31.34
CA MET A 1 55.82 -14.73 -30.94
C MET A 1 54.97 -14.25 -29.77
N GLU A 2 53.96 -13.45 -30.10
CA GLU A 2 52.90 -13.01 -29.19
C GLU A 2 51.96 -14.19 -28.95
N SER A 3 51.81 -14.61 -27.70
CA SER A 3 50.74 -15.52 -27.28
C SER A 3 49.74 -14.71 -26.46
N SER A 4 48.80 -14.09 -27.17
CA SER A 4 47.63 -13.43 -26.61
C SER A 4 46.80 -14.45 -25.79
N PRO A 5 46.41 -14.15 -24.54
CA PRO A 5 45.43 -14.99 -23.85
C PRO A 5 44.07 -14.79 -24.53
N MET A 6 43.51 -15.90 -25.00
CA MET A 6 42.17 -15.98 -25.57
C MET A 6 41.14 -15.53 -24.54
N MET A 7 40.44 -14.42 -24.82
CA MET A 7 39.17 -14.07 -24.18
C MET A 7 38.24 -15.29 -24.29
N GLY A 8 38.01 -15.95 -23.16
CA GLY A 8 36.94 -16.94 -23.05
C GLY A 8 35.60 -16.30 -23.46
N PRO A 9 34.67 -17.08 -24.05
CA PRO A 9 33.36 -16.55 -24.41
C PRO A 9 32.73 -15.91 -23.18
N LEU A 10 32.30 -14.65 -23.33
CA LEU A 10 31.52 -13.95 -22.32
C LEU A 10 30.41 -14.89 -21.85
N SER A 11 30.45 -15.21 -20.54
CA SER A 11 29.38 -15.87 -19.82
C SER A 11 28.06 -15.38 -20.38
N SER A 12 27.32 -16.28 -21.01
CA SER A 12 26.04 -15.96 -21.63
C SER A 12 25.22 -15.23 -20.59
N ALA A 13 24.99 -13.94 -20.82
CA ALA A 13 24.08 -13.16 -20.04
C ALA A 13 22.77 -13.92 -20.04
N ASP A 14 22.44 -14.56 -18.92
CA ASP A 14 21.14 -15.14 -18.67
C ASP A 14 20.18 -13.96 -18.73
N SER A 15 19.66 -13.71 -19.94
CA SER A 15 18.78 -12.60 -20.22
C SER A 15 17.55 -12.83 -19.36
N GLY A 16 17.47 -12.07 -18.27
CA GLY A 16 16.53 -12.23 -17.17
C GLY A 16 15.12 -12.52 -17.66
N LYS A 17 14.78 -13.81 -17.75
CA LYS A 17 13.42 -14.23 -18.05
C LYS A 17 12.62 -13.97 -16.80
N ILE A 18 11.81 -12.93 -16.80
CA ILE A 18 10.84 -12.67 -15.74
C ILE A 18 9.94 -13.91 -15.63
N LEU A 19 10.00 -14.62 -14.51
CA LEU A 19 9.14 -15.77 -14.29
C LEU A 19 7.68 -15.29 -14.20
N PRO A 20 6.70 -16.07 -14.69
CA PRO A 20 5.27 -15.71 -14.57
C PRO A 20 4.84 -15.45 -13.13
N LYS A 21 5.49 -16.09 -12.15
CA LYS A 21 5.28 -15.84 -10.72
C LYS A 21 5.77 -14.45 -10.26
N GLN A 22 6.87 -13.94 -10.82
CA GLN A 22 7.38 -12.58 -10.54
C GLN A 22 6.45 -11.52 -11.11
N LEU A 23 5.95 -11.73 -12.34
CA LEU A 23 4.92 -10.91 -12.97
C LEU A 23 3.63 -10.84 -12.13
N LEU A 24 3.17 -11.98 -11.62
CA LEU A 24 1.99 -12.02 -10.75
C LEU A 24 2.22 -11.24 -9.45
N THR A 25 3.37 -11.40 -8.80
CA THR A 25 3.73 -10.62 -7.60
C THR A 25 3.74 -9.13 -7.90
N LEU A 26 4.33 -8.72 -9.03
CA LEU A 26 4.34 -7.32 -9.46
C LEU A 26 2.93 -6.77 -9.62
N VAL A 27 2.05 -7.48 -10.33
CA VAL A 27 0.65 -7.07 -10.54
C VAL A 27 -0.08 -6.92 -9.22
N VAL A 28 0.06 -7.88 -8.29
CA VAL A 28 -0.58 -7.83 -6.97
C VAL A 28 -0.07 -6.63 -6.16
N CYS A 29 1.24 -6.40 -6.15
CA CYS A 29 1.86 -5.28 -5.48
C CYS A 29 1.42 -3.92 -6.05
N CYS A 30 1.39 -3.79 -7.38
CA CYS A 30 0.91 -2.60 -8.06
C CYS A 30 -0.57 -2.35 -7.71
N LEU A 31 -1.43 -3.36 -7.84
CA LEU A 31 -2.84 -3.24 -7.50
C LEU A 31 -3.05 -2.85 -6.03
N ALA A 32 -2.30 -3.44 -5.11
CA ALA A 32 -2.39 -3.12 -3.68
C ALA A 32 -2.11 -1.63 -3.42
N ILE A 33 -1.00 -1.10 -3.94
CA ILE A 33 -0.67 0.33 -3.78
C ILE A 33 -1.68 1.21 -4.52
N SER A 34 -2.07 0.83 -5.74
CA SER A 34 -3.05 1.59 -6.52
C SER A 34 -4.37 1.75 -5.78
N VAL A 35 -4.90 0.67 -5.20
CA VAL A 35 -6.16 0.72 -4.43
C VAL A 35 -6.03 1.65 -3.21
N ILE A 36 -4.91 1.61 -2.50
CA ILE A 36 -4.65 2.48 -1.35
C ILE A 36 -4.62 3.96 -1.78
N VAL A 37 -3.95 4.29 -2.88
CA VAL A 37 -3.86 5.67 -3.39
C VAL A 37 -5.20 6.16 -3.92
N ILE A 38 -5.94 5.28 -4.60
CA ILE A 38 -7.26 5.59 -5.14
C ILE A 38 -8.24 5.93 -4.00
N ASP A 39 -8.27 5.15 -2.92
CA ASP A 39 -9.15 5.43 -1.77
C ASP A 39 -8.91 6.83 -1.17
N PHE A 40 -7.65 7.18 -0.93
CA PHE A 40 -7.31 8.49 -0.40
C PHE A 40 -7.79 9.62 -1.32
N THR A 41 -7.67 9.42 -2.63
CA THR A 41 -8.12 10.39 -3.65
C THR A 41 -9.64 10.48 -3.72
N ILE A 42 -10.35 9.35 -3.64
CA ILE A 42 -11.82 9.30 -3.65
C ILE A 42 -12.38 10.17 -2.52
N VAL A 43 -11.83 10.06 -1.31
CA VAL A 43 -12.34 10.83 -0.17
C VAL A 43 -12.12 12.31 -0.31
N ILE A 44 -10.96 12.74 -0.79
CA ILE A 44 -10.70 14.16 -1.06
C ILE A 44 -11.74 14.71 -2.04
N ASN A 45 -12.04 13.97 -3.10
CA ASN A 45 -13.06 14.37 -4.08
C ASN A 45 -14.49 14.27 -3.54
N ALA A 46 -14.74 13.39 -2.57
CA ALA A 46 -16.04 13.21 -1.94
C ALA A 46 -16.32 14.21 -0.80
N LEU A 47 -15.32 14.95 -0.31
CA LEU A 47 -15.47 15.93 0.78
C LEU A 47 -16.67 16.88 0.58
N PRO A 48 -16.89 17.48 -0.62
CA PRO A 48 -18.05 18.35 -0.84
C PRO A 48 -19.39 17.60 -0.67
N SER A 49 -19.47 16.36 -1.17
CA SER A 49 -20.66 15.51 -1.04
C SER A 49 -20.90 15.06 0.40
N ILE A 50 -19.83 14.73 1.14
CA ILE A 50 -19.86 14.38 2.56
C ILE A 50 -20.40 15.57 3.38
N GLN A 51 -19.93 16.78 3.08
CA GLN A 51 -20.41 18.01 3.72
C GLN A 51 -21.89 18.29 3.44
N ALA A 52 -22.35 18.02 2.22
CA ALA A 52 -23.75 18.20 1.84
C ALA A 52 -24.67 17.14 2.44
N THR A 53 -24.17 15.91 2.64
CA THR A 53 -24.95 14.76 3.12
C THR A 53 -25.10 14.78 4.65
N PHE A 54 -24.04 15.13 5.38
CA PHE A 54 -24.06 15.16 6.83
C PHE A 54 -24.38 16.57 7.36
N THR A 55 -25.54 16.71 8.00
CA THR A 55 -25.96 17.98 8.62
C THR A 55 -25.03 18.38 9.76
N GLY A 56 -24.52 19.61 9.73
CA GLY A 56 -23.69 20.18 10.80
C GLY A 56 -22.19 19.90 10.70
N VAL A 57 -21.71 19.34 9.59
CA VAL A 57 -20.27 19.11 9.35
C VAL A 57 -19.56 20.43 9.04
N SER A 58 -18.58 20.77 9.89
CA SER A 58 -17.70 21.93 9.70
C SER A 58 -16.57 21.61 8.73
N VAL A 59 -15.95 22.66 8.16
CA VAL A 59 -14.69 22.54 7.39
C VAL A 59 -13.61 21.81 8.22
N LYS A 60 -13.57 22.06 9.53
CA LYS A 60 -12.64 21.40 10.45
C LYS A 60 -12.85 19.88 10.51
N ASP A 61 -14.10 19.42 10.42
CA ASP A 61 -14.43 17.99 10.49
C ASP A 61 -14.00 17.25 9.22
N LEU A 62 -14.10 17.92 8.07
CA LEU A 62 -13.62 17.40 6.78
C LEU A 62 -12.09 17.24 6.77
N GLU A 63 -11.36 18.18 7.38
CA GLU A 63 -9.90 18.05 7.54
C GLU A 63 -9.52 16.86 8.44
N TRP A 64 -10.31 16.57 9.48
CA TRP A 64 -10.07 15.41 10.34
C TRP A 64 -10.22 14.08 9.59
N ILE A 65 -11.16 13.99 8.64
CA ILE A 65 -11.36 12.80 7.79
C ILE A 65 -10.06 12.46 7.03
N THR A 66 -9.44 13.45 6.39
CA THR A 66 -8.22 13.23 5.60
C THR A 66 -6.98 13.11 6.48
N SER A 67 -6.92 13.88 7.57
CA SER A 67 -5.75 13.93 8.44
C SER A 67 -5.60 12.68 9.30
N LEU A 68 -6.70 12.07 9.79
CA LEU A 68 -6.63 10.86 10.60
C LEU A 68 -5.96 9.70 9.86
N TYR A 69 -6.31 9.52 8.58
CA TYR A 69 -5.68 8.51 7.75
C TYR A 69 -4.16 8.72 7.72
N GLY A 70 -3.70 9.94 7.44
CA GLY A 70 -2.27 10.27 7.38
C GLY A 70 -1.56 10.11 8.73
N VAL A 71 -2.17 10.54 9.83
CA VAL A 71 -1.61 10.42 11.18
C VAL A 71 -1.44 8.96 11.57
N VAL A 72 -2.48 8.14 11.42
CA VAL A 72 -2.41 6.70 11.74
C VAL A 72 -1.41 6.02 10.83
N PHE A 73 -1.49 6.28 9.52
CA PHE A 73 -0.58 5.71 8.54
C PHE A 73 0.88 6.01 8.92
N GLY A 74 1.23 7.28 9.12
CA GLY A 74 2.60 7.69 9.46
C GLY A 74 3.07 7.18 10.82
N SER A 75 2.19 7.13 11.82
CA SER A 75 2.56 6.67 13.17
C SER A 75 2.91 5.19 13.21
N PHE A 76 2.24 4.38 12.38
CA PHE A 76 2.42 2.94 12.36
C PHE A 76 3.30 2.43 11.22
N LEU A 77 3.64 3.27 10.23
CA LEU A 77 4.43 2.90 9.06
C LEU A 77 5.75 2.24 9.43
N LEU A 78 6.52 2.87 10.33
CA LEU A 78 7.82 2.37 10.77
C LEU A 78 7.69 1.08 11.58
N THR A 79 6.67 1.02 12.45
CA THR A 79 6.39 -0.14 13.30
C THR A 79 6.06 -1.37 12.47
N TRP A 80 5.15 -1.23 11.49
CA TRP A 80 4.79 -2.34 10.60
C TRP A 80 5.85 -2.66 9.57
N GLY A 81 6.70 -1.70 9.18
CA GLY A 81 7.89 -1.97 8.38
C GLY A 81 8.82 -2.95 9.08
N LYS A 82 9.15 -2.69 10.36
CA LYS A 82 9.95 -3.62 11.18
C LYS A 82 9.25 -4.97 11.40
N LEU A 83 7.97 -4.96 11.77
CA LEU A 83 7.21 -6.20 11.97
C LEU A 83 7.09 -7.04 10.69
N GLY A 84 7.00 -6.39 9.53
CA GLY A 84 6.98 -7.06 8.22
C GLY A 84 8.26 -7.82 7.92
N ASP A 85 9.39 -7.28 8.34
CA ASP A 85 10.69 -7.93 8.17
C ASP A 85 10.85 -9.16 9.08
N GLU A 86 10.26 -9.14 10.27
CA GLU A 86 10.35 -10.23 11.26
C GLU A 86 9.31 -11.34 11.05
N PHE A 87 8.04 -11.00 10.85
CA PHE A 87 6.92 -11.97 10.75
C PHE A 87 6.64 -12.46 9.33
N GLY A 88 7.32 -11.90 8.34
CA GLY A 88 7.20 -12.25 6.93
C GLY A 88 6.31 -11.28 6.15
N ARG A 89 6.94 -10.60 5.18
CA ARG A 89 6.37 -9.51 4.37
C ARG A 89 5.08 -9.88 3.65
N LYS A 90 4.98 -11.11 3.11
CA LYS A 90 3.76 -11.59 2.43
C LYS A 90 2.54 -11.66 3.36
N ARG A 91 2.74 -12.07 4.62
CA ARG A 91 1.65 -12.17 5.61
C ARG A 91 1.16 -10.80 6.03
N ILE A 92 2.09 -9.87 6.28
CA ILE A 92 1.75 -8.48 6.63
C ILE A 92 1.06 -7.76 5.46
N LEU A 93 1.50 -7.99 4.22
CA LEU A 93 0.81 -7.46 3.04
C LEU A 93 -0.64 -7.94 2.96
N MET A 94 -0.87 -9.24 3.05
CA MET A 94 -2.23 -9.80 2.98
C MET A 94 -3.11 -9.36 4.16
N GLY A 95 -2.56 -9.32 5.37
CA GLY A 95 -3.25 -8.81 6.55
C GLY A 95 -3.60 -7.32 6.42
N GLY A 96 -2.67 -6.51 5.91
CA GLY A 96 -2.88 -5.09 5.66
C GLY A 96 -3.98 -4.83 4.63
N ILE A 97 -3.98 -5.57 3.52
CA ILE A 97 -5.06 -5.50 2.52
C ILE A 97 -6.40 -5.91 3.11
N ALA A 98 -6.45 -6.98 3.91
CA ALA A 98 -7.71 -7.41 4.55
C ALA A 98 -8.26 -6.33 5.48
N ILE A 99 -7.42 -5.75 6.34
CA ILE A 99 -7.80 -4.64 7.24
C ILE A 99 -8.27 -3.43 6.44
N PHE A 100 -7.55 -3.09 5.37
CA PHE A 100 -7.90 -1.97 4.49
C PHE A 100 -9.28 -2.16 3.84
N VAL A 101 -9.58 -3.36 3.35
CA VAL A 101 -10.89 -3.68 2.76
C VAL A 101 -11.99 -3.56 3.81
N VAL A 102 -11.78 -4.06 5.04
CA VAL A 102 -12.74 -3.91 6.13
C VAL A 102 -13.03 -2.44 6.43
N GLY A 103 -11.99 -1.61 6.55
CA GLY A 103 -12.15 -0.16 6.73
C GLY A 103 -12.90 0.51 5.58
N SER A 104 -12.63 0.08 4.34
CA SER A 104 -13.33 0.59 3.14
C SER A 104 -14.81 0.26 3.14
N VAL A 105 -15.19 -0.95 3.59
CA VAL A 105 -16.60 -1.33 3.74
C VAL A 105 -17.28 -0.51 4.83
N ILE A 106 -16.60 -0.24 5.94
CA ILE A 106 -17.12 0.62 7.01
C ILE A 106 -17.39 2.03 6.49
N ASP A 107 -16.47 2.60 5.71
CA ASP A 107 -16.65 3.92 5.10
C ASP A 107 -17.79 3.94 4.08
N GLY A 108 -17.88 2.91 3.22
CA GLY A 108 -18.96 2.79 2.23
C GLY A 108 -20.35 2.62 2.84
N LEU A 109 -20.44 2.13 4.09
CA LEU A 109 -21.68 1.97 4.84
C LEU A 109 -21.87 3.06 5.92
N SER A 110 -21.03 4.09 5.93
CA SER A 110 -21.04 5.10 6.99
C SER A 110 -22.31 5.97 6.93
N GLY A 111 -23.06 5.98 8.04
CA GLY A 111 -24.26 6.81 8.20
C GLY A 111 -24.02 8.14 8.92
N ASN A 112 -22.82 8.34 9.47
CA ASN A 112 -22.42 9.56 10.15
C ASN A 112 -20.90 9.73 10.10
N LEU A 113 -20.45 10.95 10.43
CA LEU A 113 -19.03 11.32 10.44
C LEU A 113 -18.19 10.40 11.34
N ALA A 114 -18.64 10.10 12.56
CA ALA A 114 -17.86 9.31 13.52
C ALA A 114 -17.55 7.90 13.00
N MET A 115 -18.52 7.25 12.36
CA MET A 115 -18.33 5.93 11.74
C MET A 115 -17.30 5.98 10.61
N MET A 116 -17.34 7.05 9.81
CA MET A 116 -16.36 7.28 8.73
C MET A 116 -14.95 7.54 9.29
N LEU A 117 -14.83 8.27 10.40
CA LEU A 117 -13.52 8.47 11.07
C LEU A 117 -12.93 7.15 11.58
N VAL A 118 -13.77 6.26 12.12
CA VAL A 118 -13.33 4.92 12.55
C VAL A 118 -12.86 4.09 11.36
N GLY A 119 -13.60 4.11 10.24
CA GLY A 119 -13.19 3.44 9.00
C GLY A 119 -11.85 3.95 8.47
N ARG A 120 -11.65 5.28 8.45
CA ARG A 120 -10.37 5.92 8.09
C ARG A 120 -9.20 5.48 8.96
N ILE A 121 -9.40 5.35 10.27
CA ILE A 121 -8.36 4.87 11.19
C ILE A 121 -7.99 3.43 10.82
N ILE A 122 -8.98 2.57 10.62
CA ILE A 122 -8.76 1.16 10.25
C ILE A 122 -8.03 1.06 8.90
N GLN A 123 -8.43 1.84 7.90
CA GLN A 123 -7.74 1.90 6.61
C GLN A 123 -6.29 2.40 6.74
N GLY A 124 -6.05 3.43 7.56
CA GLY A 124 -4.71 3.95 7.83
C GLY A 124 -3.79 2.87 8.41
N PHE A 125 -4.31 2.04 9.32
CA PHE A 125 -3.60 0.86 9.84
C PHE A 125 -3.29 -0.16 8.74
N GLY A 126 -4.28 -0.53 7.93
CA GLY A 126 -4.09 -1.47 6.82
C GLY A 126 -3.09 -0.96 5.76
N GLY A 127 -3.15 0.32 5.44
CA GLY A 127 -2.23 1.00 4.52
C GLY A 127 -0.79 1.02 5.05
N ALA A 128 -0.60 1.30 6.35
CA ALA A 128 0.71 1.30 7.00
C ALA A 128 1.39 -0.07 6.97
N MET A 129 0.61 -1.15 6.99
CA MET A 129 1.10 -2.53 6.83
C MET A 129 1.48 -2.84 5.39
N ALA A 130 0.62 -2.46 4.44
CA ALA A 130 0.75 -2.83 3.04
C ALA A 130 1.88 -2.08 2.32
N SER A 131 2.06 -0.78 2.56
CA SER A 131 3.05 0.06 1.87
C SER A 131 4.51 -0.42 1.99
N PRO A 132 5.09 -0.60 3.20
CA PRO A 132 6.48 -1.04 3.35
C PRO A 132 6.68 -2.50 2.91
N SER A 133 5.66 -3.35 3.12
CA SER A 133 5.68 -4.74 2.68
C SER A 133 5.74 -4.86 1.16
N THR A 134 4.99 -4.00 0.45
CA THR A 134 4.94 -4.02 -1.01
C THR A 134 6.29 -3.64 -1.62
N LEU A 135 6.86 -2.50 -1.19
CA LEU A 135 8.14 -2.04 -1.72
C LEU A 135 9.25 -3.07 -1.52
N SER A 136 9.24 -3.74 -0.37
CA SER A 136 10.29 -4.67 -0.01
C SER A 136 10.08 -6.09 -0.56
N ILE A 137 8.85 -6.46 -0.94
CA ILE A 137 8.58 -7.64 -1.80
C ILE A 137 9.07 -7.36 -3.22
N LEU A 138 8.80 -6.18 -3.76
CA LEU A 138 9.30 -5.78 -5.07
C LEU A 138 10.84 -5.83 -5.12
N SER A 139 11.52 -5.21 -4.15
CA SER A 139 12.99 -5.14 -4.17
C SER A 139 13.67 -6.50 -4.03
N THR A 140 13.07 -7.44 -3.30
CA THR A 140 13.61 -8.81 -3.12
C THR A 140 13.23 -9.76 -4.26
N THR A 141 12.10 -9.52 -4.95
CA THR A 141 11.65 -10.37 -6.06
C THR A 141 12.38 -10.03 -7.37
N PHE A 142 12.80 -8.78 -7.54
CA PHE A 142 13.44 -8.25 -8.75
C PHE A 142 14.91 -7.86 -8.54
N THR A 143 15.62 -8.54 -7.62
CA THR A 143 17.06 -8.40 -7.52
C THR A 143 17.72 -9.16 -8.66
N GLY A 144 18.32 -8.44 -9.61
CA GLY A 144 19.13 -9.00 -10.71
C GLY A 144 20.53 -9.33 -10.26
#